data_AF-A0A7Z7JFZ7-F1
#
_entry.id   AF-A0A7Z7JFZ7-F1
#
_cell.length_a   1.000
_cell.length_b   1.000
_cell.length_c   1.000
_cell.angle_alpha   90.00
_cell.angle_beta   90.00
_cell.angle_gamma   90.00
#
_symmetry.space_group_name_H-M   'P 1'
#
loop_
_entity.id
_entity.type
_entity.pdbx_description
1 polymer ?
#
loop_
_entity_poly.entity_id
_entity_poly.type
_entity_poly.pdbx_seq_one_letter_code
_entity_poly.pdbx_strand_id
1 'polypeptide(L)'
;MPLFNVELVYRAVIQADNAEAALAVARRDRRDIEGDCAEPRYDLAGRVRAPTDLKDGWTESDTPYGGDGSASISLLLQAAECPPDRDTRTIDMFEDVPA
;
A
#
# COMPACT_ATOMS: atom_id res chain seq x y z
N MET A 1 -2.64 6.99 -9.22
CA MET A 1 -1.87 5.72 -9.18
C MET A 1 -2.56 4.77 -8.21
N PRO A 2 -2.54 3.44 -8.43
CA PRO A 2 -3.16 2.48 -7.51
C PRO A 2 -2.39 2.33 -6.20
N LEU A 3 -3.11 2.06 -5.10
CA LEU A 3 -2.54 1.75 -3.78
C LEU A 3 -2.60 0.24 -3.50
N PHE A 4 -1.62 -0.27 -2.75
CA PHE A 4 -1.51 -1.69 -2.42
C PHE A 4 -1.07 -1.91 -0.98
N ASN A 5 -1.57 -2.98 -0.37
CA ASN A 5 -1.03 -3.52 0.88
C ASN A 5 0.15 -4.43 0.54
N VAL A 6 1.27 -4.25 1.24
CA VAL A 6 2.45 -5.11 1.12
C VAL A 6 2.83 -5.58 2.51
N GLU A 7 2.93 -6.89 2.69
CA GLU A 7 3.41 -7.50 3.93
C GLU A 7 4.91 -7.74 3.84
N LEU A 8 5.64 -7.30 4.87
CA LEU A 8 7.06 -7.57 5.05
C LEU A 8 7.22 -8.60 6.17
N VAL A 9 7.74 -9.78 5.84
CA VAL A 9 7.88 -10.88 6.79
C VAL A 9 9.35 -11.18 7.02
N TYR A 10 9.80 -10.94 8.26
CA TYR A 10 11.12 -11.28 8.75
C TYR A 10 11.09 -12.60 9.50
N ARG A 11 12.08 -13.47 9.27
CA ARG A 11 12.21 -14.75 9.98
C ARG A 11 13.54 -14.77 10.73
N ALA A 12 13.46 -14.99 12.04
CA ALA A 12 14.61 -15.15 12.92
C ALA A 12 14.52 -16.48 13.68
N VAL A 13 15.68 -17.05 14.00
CA VAL A 13 15.80 -18.19 14.92
C VAL A 13 16.18 -17.63 16.28
N ILE A 14 15.37 -17.95 17.31
CA ILE A 14 15.51 -17.37 18.64
C ILE A 14 15.71 -18.49 19.65
N GLN A 15 16.75 -18.36 20.48
CA GLN A 15 16.96 -19.21 21.64
C GLN A 15 16.19 -18.66 22.84
N ALA A 16 15.29 -19.47 23.41
CA ALA A 16 14.55 -19.12 24.61
C ALA A 16 14.03 -20.38 25.32
N ASP A 17 13.63 -20.24 26.58
CA ASP A 17 13.14 -21.36 27.40
C ASP A 17 11.74 -21.84 26.96
N ASN A 18 10.95 -20.96 26.35
CA ASN A 18 9.60 -21.27 25.86
C ASN A 18 9.17 -20.28 24.76
N ALA A 19 7.98 -20.53 24.19
CA ALA A 19 7.44 -19.73 23.08
C ALA A 19 7.15 -18.27 23.46
N GLU A 20 6.69 -17.99 24.68
CA GLU A 20 6.40 -16.63 25.13
C GLU A 20 7.70 -15.82 25.28
N ALA A 21 8.72 -16.43 25.88
CA ALA A 21 10.05 -15.84 26.00
C ALA A 21 10.68 -15.59 24.62
N ALA A 22 10.50 -16.51 23.65
CA ALA A 22 10.97 -16.30 22.28
C ALA A 22 10.30 -15.08 21.62
N LEU A 23 8.98 -14.91 21.79
CA LEU A 23 8.26 -13.74 21.27
C LEU A 23 8.68 -12.44 21.96
N ALA A 24 8.97 -12.48 23.27
CA ALA A 24 9.47 -11.32 24.01
C ALA A 24 10.83 -10.86 23.47
N VAL A 25 11.76 -11.81 23.22
CA VAL A 25 13.06 -11.53 22.58
C VAL A 25 12.86 -10.98 21.18
N ALA A 26 11.99 -11.58 20.36
CA ALA A 26 11.71 -11.09 19.00
C ALA A 26 11.23 -9.63 18.98
N ARG A 27 10.38 -9.24 19.94
CA ARG A 27 9.88 -7.86 20.06
C ARG A 27 10.98 -6.90 20.52
N ARG A 28 11.82 -7.34 21.46
CA ARG A 28 12.93 -6.53 21.99
C ARG A 28 13.98 -6.25 20.92
N ASP A 29 14.34 -7.27 20.17
CA ASP A 29 15.46 -7.24 19.21
C ASP A 29 14.95 -7.03 17.78
N ARG A 30 13.71 -6.53 17.62
CA ARG A 30 13.04 -6.35 16.32
C ARG A 30 13.91 -5.61 15.31
N ARG A 31 14.55 -4.51 15.72
CA ARG A 31 15.37 -3.68 14.83
C ARG A 31 16.59 -4.43 14.32
N ASP A 32 17.21 -5.25 15.16
CA ASP A 32 18.39 -6.03 14.78
C ASP A 32 17.97 -7.17 13.85
N ILE A 33 16.85 -7.85 14.14
CA ILE A 33 16.26 -8.85 13.23
C ILE A 33 15.94 -8.25 11.85
N GLU A 34 15.33 -7.06 11.81
CA GLU A 34 15.03 -6.35 10.56
C GLU A 34 16.31 -5.98 9.79
N GLY A 35 17.37 -5.56 10.49
CA GLY A 35 18.64 -5.14 9.90
C GLY A 35 19.52 -6.31 9.42
N ASP A 36 19.53 -7.42 10.15
CA ASP A 36 20.33 -8.62 9.84
C ASP A 36 19.69 -9.49 8.76
N CYS A 37 18.37 -9.35 8.55
CA CYS A 37 17.66 -10.12 7.54
C CYS A 37 18.03 -9.62 6.13
N ALA A 38 18.95 -10.34 5.48
CA ALA A 38 19.39 -10.03 4.11
C ALA A 38 18.28 -10.23 3.06
N GLU A 39 17.37 -11.18 3.29
CA GLU A 39 16.30 -11.56 2.35
C GLU A 39 14.94 -11.65 3.06
N PRO A 40 14.33 -10.52 3.44
CA PRO A 40 12.98 -10.54 3.94
C PRO A 40 12.01 -10.94 2.83
N ARG A 41 10.91 -11.60 3.20
CA ARG A 41 9.87 -11.97 2.25
C ARG A 41 8.90 -10.80 2.09
N TYR A 42 8.60 -10.46 0.84
CA TYR A 42 7.63 -9.44 0.48
C TYR A 42 6.43 -10.12 -0.19
N ASP A 43 5.24 -9.94 0.39
CA ASP A 43 4.01 -10.49 -0.15
C ASP A 43 3.04 -9.36 -0.49
N LEU A 44 2.46 -9.41 -1.69
CA LEU A 44 1.40 -8.46 -2.08
C LEU A 44 0.09 -8.88 -1.43
N ALA A 45 -0.31 -8.17 -0.39
CA ALA A 45 -1.53 -8.42 0.39
C ALA A 45 -2.81 -7.82 -0.23
N GLY A 46 -2.71 -7.35 -1.48
CA GLY A 46 -3.85 -6.92 -2.29
C GLY A 46 -3.88 -5.42 -2.57
N ARG A 47 -4.90 -5.01 -3.32
CA ARG A 47 -5.09 -3.62 -3.75
C ARG A 47 -6.01 -2.88 -2.77
N VAL A 48 -5.65 -1.66 -2.41
CA VAL A 48 -6.49 -0.76 -1.64
C VAL A 48 -7.36 0.03 -2.62
N ARG A 49 -8.67 -0.16 -2.54
CA ARG A 49 -9.68 0.52 -3.37
C ARG A 49 -10.60 1.38 -2.53
N ALA A 50 -10.80 1.00 -1.28
CA ALA A 50 -11.58 1.74 -0.31
C ALA A 50 -10.90 1.72 1.06
N PRO A 51 -11.27 2.62 1.98
CA PRO A 51 -10.74 2.63 3.34
C PRO A 51 -10.88 1.30 4.09
N THR A 52 -11.92 0.52 3.79
CA THR A 52 -12.16 -0.81 4.39
C THR A 52 -11.10 -1.85 4.01
N ASP A 53 -10.30 -1.58 2.98
CA ASP A 53 -9.21 -2.44 2.54
C ASP A 53 -7.91 -2.21 3.33
N LEU A 54 -7.84 -1.13 4.14
CA LEU A 54 -6.71 -0.86 5.02
C LEU A 54 -6.66 -1.88 6.17
N LYS A 55 -5.44 -2.32 6.49
CA LYS A 55 -5.16 -3.36 7.51
C LYS A 55 -4.10 -2.87 8.50
N ASP A 56 -3.92 -3.60 9.59
CA ASP A 56 -2.78 -3.47 10.51
C ASP A 56 -2.54 -2.06 11.07
N GLY A 57 -3.64 -1.33 11.31
CA GLY A 57 -3.61 0.00 11.92
C GLY A 57 -3.46 1.17 10.95
N TRP A 58 -3.41 0.91 9.63
CA TRP A 58 -3.45 1.96 8.62
C TRP A 58 -4.82 2.64 8.57
N THR A 59 -4.78 3.95 8.36
CA THR A 59 -5.93 4.84 8.30
C THR A 59 -5.87 5.70 7.04
N GLU A 60 -7.02 6.26 6.66
CA GLU A 60 -7.14 7.14 5.51
C GLU A 60 -6.29 8.41 5.59
N SER A 61 -5.95 8.85 6.80
CA SER A 61 -5.10 10.02 7.05
C SER A 61 -3.61 9.75 6.87
N ASP A 62 -3.20 8.49 6.78
CA ASP A 62 -1.78 8.15 6.64
C ASP A 62 -1.27 8.45 5.23
N THR A 63 0.05 8.66 5.12
CA THR A 63 0.74 8.89 3.85
C THR A 63 1.35 7.57 3.38
N PRO A 64 1.01 7.06 2.18
CA PRO A 64 1.55 5.80 1.70
C PRO A 64 3.02 5.95 1.28
N TYR A 65 3.80 4.90 1.50
CA TYR A 65 5.18 4.83 1.02
C TYR A 65 5.22 4.80 -0.51
N GLY A 66 6.22 5.49 -1.09
CA GLY A 66 6.39 5.61 -2.55
C GLY A 66 5.49 6.64 -3.22
N GLY A 67 4.65 7.36 -2.46
CA GLY A 67 3.92 8.53 -2.94
C GLY A 67 4.79 9.79 -3.01
N ASP A 68 4.15 10.94 -3.26
CA ASP A 68 4.80 12.25 -3.28
C ASP A 68 5.13 12.80 -1.86
N GLY A 69 4.78 12.06 -0.81
CA GLY A 69 5.01 12.43 0.59
C GLY A 69 4.08 13.52 1.12
N SER A 70 3.10 13.97 0.34
CA SER A 70 2.17 15.05 0.67
C SER A 70 0.70 14.65 0.65
N ALA A 71 0.34 13.66 -0.17
CA ALA A 71 -1.02 13.17 -0.30
C ALA A 71 -1.34 12.03 0.70
N SER A 72 -2.47 12.16 1.39
CA SER A 72 -3.03 11.09 2.23
C SER A 72 -3.65 9.98 1.39
N ILE A 73 -3.83 8.80 1.99
CA ILE A 73 -4.52 7.67 1.35
C ILE A 73 -5.93 8.07 0.86
N SER A 74 -6.72 8.80 1.66
CA SER A 74 -8.05 9.27 1.24
C SER A 74 -8.02 10.11 -0.04
N LEU A 75 -7.11 11.08 -0.11
CA LEU A 75 -6.98 11.97 -1.26
C LEU A 75 -6.59 11.19 -2.52
N LEU A 76 -5.69 10.21 -2.37
CA LEU A 76 -5.27 9.34 -3.46
C LEU A 76 -6.38 8.40 -3.94
N LEU A 77 -7.24 7.91 -3.04
CA LEU A 77 -8.41 7.12 -3.40
C LEU A 77 -9.44 7.95 -4.16
N GLN A 78 -9.75 9.16 -3.68
CA GLN A 78 -10.67 10.09 -4.37
C GLN A 78 -10.17 10.46 -5.77
N ALA A 79 -8.88 10.75 -5.91
CA ALA A 79 -8.27 11.05 -7.21
C ALA A 79 -8.32 9.85 -8.18
N ALA A 80 -8.33 8.62 -7.67
CA ALA A 80 -8.43 7.41 -8.50
C ALA A 80 -9.88 7.12 -8.96
N GLU A 81 -10.88 7.59 -8.21
CA GLU A 81 -12.30 7.46 -8.56
C GLU A 81 -12.79 8.53 -9.53
N CYS A 82 -12.03 9.62 -9.71
CA CYS A 82 -12.34 10.67 -10.67
C CYS A 82 -11.68 10.33 -12.02
N PRO A 83 -12.38 9.67 -12.98
CA PRO A 83 -11.84 9.55 -14.33
C PRO A 83 -11.61 10.96 -14.90
N PRO A 84 -10.56 11.16 -15.72
CA PRO A 84 -10.36 12.45 -16.37
C PRO A 84 -11.62 12.83 -17.14
N ASP A 85 -12.00 14.10 -17.04
CA ASP A 85 -13.15 14.66 -17.73
C ASP A 85 -13.03 14.30 -19.22
N ARG A 86 -13.98 13.51 -19.73
CA ARG A 86 -14.00 13.19 -21.15
C ARG A 86 -14.38 14.48 -21.88
N ASP A 87 -13.43 15.07 -22.58
CA ASP A 87 -13.70 16.22 -23.44
C ASP A 87 -14.68 15.80 -24.55
N THR A 88 -15.96 16.10 -24.33
CA THR A 88 -17.04 15.78 -25.27
C THR A 88 -17.01 16.68 -26.50
N ARG A 89 -16.14 17.70 -26.56
CA ARG A 89 -16.08 18.65 -27.68
C ARG A 89 -15.50 18.09 -28.98
N THR A 90 -14.95 16.87 -28.98
CA THR A 90 -14.40 16.25 -30.21
C THR A 90 -15.40 15.34 -30.92
N ILE A 91 -16.58 15.08 -30.33
CA ILE A 91 -17.61 14.23 -30.96
C ILE A 91 -18.25 14.89 -32.19
N ASP A 92 -18.31 16.22 -32.25
CA ASP A 92 -18.97 16.96 -33.35
C ASP A 92 -18.04 17.25 -34.55
N MET A 93 -16.80 16.79 -34.57
CA MET A 93 -15.84 17.09 -35.65
C MET A 93 -15.94 16.13 -36.86
N PHE A 94 -16.86 15.17 -36.84
CA PHE A 94 -17.04 14.17 -37.91
C PHE A 94 -18.47 14.12 -38.51
N GLU A 95 -19.39 14.98 -38.09
CA GLU A 95 -20.69 15.15 -38.76
C GLU A 95 -20.60 16.30 -39.77
N ASP A 96 -20.31 15.94 -41.01
CA ASP A 96 -20.77 16.56 -42.28
C ASP A 96 -19.67 16.49 -43.35
N VAL A 97 -19.49 15.31 -43.94
CA VAL A 97 -19.06 15.22 -45.34
C VAL A 97 -20.22 14.61 -46.12
N PRO A 98 -21.09 15.42 -46.74
CA PRO A 98 -22.11 14.92 -47.63
C PRO A 98 -21.50 14.38 -48.94
N ALA A 99 -21.88 13.14 -49.25
CA ALA A 99 -21.90 12.38 -50.52
C ALA A 99 -20.74 12.49 -51.51
#